data_AF-A0A9W8BA53-F1
#
_entry.id   AF-A0A9W8BA53-F1
#
_cell.length_a   1.000
_cell.length_b   1.000
_cell.length_c   1.000
_cell.angle_alpha   90.00
_cell.angle_beta   90.00
_cell.angle_gamma   90.00
#
_symmetry.space_group_name_H-M   'P 1'
#
loop_
_entity.id
_entity.type
_entity.pdbx_description
1 polymer ?
#
loop_
_entity_poly.entity_id
_entity_poly.type
_entity_poly.pdbx_seq_one_letter_code
_entity_poly.pdbx_strand_id
1 'polypeptide(L)'
;MANLSFDNDDYSVIDKAAMVLAHNPVGLTLPGIDHVTHREATRLCARDYLENHVFFNEHRFHNHLNHHLLAAFSMGASPARLQRIFDINKPIQRPALVPCNDVTITPDNFTKYLSDESYYPNFVAFYRRELAKSDDNWSAVVAHYAFHPDMFPLFMSGLLHPFIQLGYGLEFKSEAIIATALAQASVHQPQFARIFDRDTFDDICAANQDEDSSSIGLPLLAILDKLRNDPLSKN
;
A
#
# COMPACT_ATOMS: atom_id res chain seq x y z
N MET A 1 19.59 14.94 8.51
CA MET A 1 18.26 15.42 8.08
C MET A 1 17.42 15.62 9.33
N ALA A 2 16.61 16.67 9.42
CA ALA A 2 15.74 16.87 10.58
C ALA A 2 14.58 15.85 10.52
N ASN A 3 14.38 15.08 11.58
CA ASN A 3 13.22 14.20 11.69
C ASN A 3 11.98 15.09 11.80
N LEU A 4 11.11 15.06 10.78
CA LEU A 4 9.78 15.65 10.87
C LEU A 4 9.02 14.91 11.97
N SER A 5 8.57 15.63 12.99
CA SER A 5 7.71 15.12 14.04
C SER A 5 6.65 16.16 14.34
N PHE A 6 5.39 15.75 14.37
CA PHE A 6 4.27 16.62 14.72
C PHE A 6 3.83 16.39 16.16
N ASP A 7 3.22 17.39 16.78
CA ASP A 7 2.65 17.26 18.12
C ASP A 7 1.46 16.29 18.12
N ASN A 8 1.20 15.65 19.25
CA ASN A 8 0.11 14.70 19.37
C ASN A 8 -1.27 15.33 19.11
N ASP A 9 -1.42 16.65 19.30
CA ASP A 9 -2.69 17.35 19.08
C ASP A 9 -2.73 18.12 17.74
N ASP A 10 -1.69 17.98 16.89
CA ASP A 10 -1.68 18.62 15.56
C ASP A 10 -2.54 17.81 14.57
N TYR A 11 -3.77 18.27 14.34
CA TYR A 11 -4.67 17.70 13.33
C TYR A 11 -4.45 18.29 11.92
N SER A 12 -3.63 19.32 11.74
CA SER A 12 -3.31 19.88 10.41
C SER A 12 -2.56 18.87 9.53
N VAL A 13 -1.96 17.85 10.14
CA VAL A 13 -1.32 16.72 9.46
C VAL A 13 -2.27 15.97 8.52
N ILE A 14 -3.57 15.91 8.84
CA ILE A 14 -4.58 15.29 7.96
C ILE A 14 -4.59 15.99 6.61
N ASP A 15 -4.68 17.31 6.61
CA ASP A 15 -4.72 18.12 5.39
C ASP A 15 -3.36 18.10 4.67
N LYS A 16 -2.25 18.19 5.42
CA LYS A 16 -0.88 18.11 4.84
C LYS A 16 -0.64 16.79 4.11
N ALA A 17 -1.16 15.68 4.63
CA ALA A 17 -1.04 14.37 4.00
C ALA A 17 -2.12 14.09 2.95
N ALA A 18 -3.12 14.97 2.81
CA ALA A 18 -4.37 14.68 2.12
C ALA A 18 -4.90 13.28 2.51
N MET A 19 -4.93 13.01 3.83
CA MET A 19 -5.28 11.69 4.36
C MET A 19 -6.78 11.58 4.50
N VAL A 20 -7.35 10.57 3.85
CA VAL A 20 -8.76 10.22 3.91
C VAL A 20 -8.89 8.76 4.28
N LEU A 21 -9.79 8.44 5.21
CA LEU A 21 -10.25 7.09 5.48
C LEU A 21 -11.75 7.05 5.19
N ALA A 22 -12.16 6.54 4.05
CA ALA A 22 -13.58 6.42 3.70
C ALA A 22 -14.16 5.11 4.25
N HIS A 23 -15.49 5.09 4.44
CA HIS A 23 -16.22 3.86 4.72
C HIS A 23 -16.34 3.04 3.43
N ASN A 24 -15.77 1.84 3.41
CA ASN A 24 -16.03 0.87 2.34
C ASN A 24 -17.18 -0.07 2.75
N PRO A 25 -18.28 -0.13 1.98
CA PRO A 25 -19.43 -0.96 2.33
C PRO A 25 -19.12 -2.47 2.41
N VAL A 26 -17.99 -2.92 1.87
CA VAL A 26 -17.53 -4.32 1.99
C VAL A 26 -16.44 -4.53 3.05
N GLY A 27 -15.95 -3.46 3.67
CA GLY A 27 -14.96 -3.52 4.75
C GLY A 27 -15.59 -3.94 6.07
N LEU A 28 -14.86 -4.68 6.90
CA LEU A 28 -15.34 -5.06 8.22
C LEU A 28 -15.27 -3.84 9.13
N THR A 29 -16.42 -3.31 9.56
CA THR A 29 -16.46 -2.19 10.51
C THR A 29 -17.36 -2.56 11.67
N LEU A 30 -16.79 -2.77 12.86
CA LEU A 30 -17.56 -3.10 14.06
C LEU A 30 -18.26 -1.85 14.65
N PRO A 31 -19.38 -2.02 15.37
CA PRO A 31 -20.05 -0.92 16.04
C PRO A 31 -19.15 -0.19 17.04
N GLY A 32 -19.42 1.10 17.27
CA GLY A 32 -18.70 1.92 18.26
C GLY A 32 -17.70 2.91 17.67
N ILE A 33 -17.53 2.92 16.35
CA ILE A 33 -16.74 3.94 15.65
C ILE A 33 -17.58 5.22 15.48
N ASP A 34 -17.17 6.28 16.18
CA ASP A 34 -17.73 7.62 16.04
C ASP A 34 -16.80 8.54 15.25
N HIS A 35 -17.26 9.77 14.98
CA HIS A 35 -16.49 10.77 14.25
C HIS A 35 -15.16 11.13 14.96
N VAL A 36 -15.12 11.07 16.30
CA VAL A 36 -13.90 11.37 17.07
C VAL A 36 -12.84 10.29 16.83
N THR A 37 -13.25 9.02 16.90
CA THR A 37 -12.41 7.85 16.66
C THR A 37 -11.92 7.81 15.22
N HIS A 38 -12.80 8.08 14.27
CA HIS A 38 -12.47 8.17 12.85
C HIS A 38 -11.43 9.26 12.57
N ARG A 39 -11.66 10.47 13.11
CA ARG A 39 -10.73 11.59 12.97
C ARG A 39 -9.37 11.30 13.59
N GLU A 40 -9.36 10.58 14.71
CA GLU A 40 -8.12 10.17 15.36
C GLU A 40 -7.34 9.13 14.56
N ALA A 41 -8.01 8.09 14.04
CA ALA A 41 -7.39 7.12 13.14
C ALA A 41 -6.79 7.82 11.90
N THR A 42 -7.56 8.73 11.30
CA THR A 42 -7.13 9.51 10.13
C THR A 42 -5.89 10.35 10.45
N ARG A 43 -5.86 11.03 11.59
CA ARG A 43 -4.69 11.81 12.04
C ARG A 43 -3.46 10.93 12.22
N LEU A 44 -3.59 9.79 12.90
CA LEU A 44 -2.46 8.92 13.20
C LEU A 44 -1.89 8.26 11.93
N CYS A 45 -2.75 7.88 10.98
CA CYS A 45 -2.32 7.40 9.66
C CYS A 45 -1.61 8.51 8.88
N ALA A 46 -2.10 9.76 8.94
CA ALA A 46 -1.46 10.91 8.32
C ALA A 46 -0.07 11.19 8.90
N ARG A 47 0.08 11.04 10.22
CA ARG A 47 1.38 11.16 10.89
C ARG A 47 2.34 10.06 10.45
N ASP A 48 1.89 8.81 10.39
CA ASP A 48 2.74 7.73 9.89
C ASP A 48 3.23 8.01 8.46
N TYR A 49 2.33 8.47 7.59
CA TYR A 49 2.65 8.87 6.22
C TYR A 49 3.71 9.99 6.13
N LEU A 50 3.65 10.99 7.01
CA LEU A 50 4.54 12.16 6.96
C LEU A 50 5.85 11.96 7.73
N GLU A 51 5.82 11.22 8.84
CA GLU A 51 6.94 11.13 9.79
C GLU A 51 7.82 9.91 9.54
N ASN A 52 7.27 8.81 9.02
CA ASN A 52 7.94 7.52 9.03
C ASN A 52 8.23 6.98 7.63
N HIS A 53 9.33 6.24 7.54
CA HIS A 53 9.63 5.43 6.37
C HIS A 53 8.75 4.18 6.34
N VAL A 54 8.64 3.55 5.16
CA VAL A 54 7.90 2.30 4.99
C VAL A 54 8.61 1.08 5.61
N PHE A 55 9.89 1.23 5.93
CA PHE A 55 10.68 0.26 6.66
C PHE A 55 11.15 0.87 7.98
N PHE A 56 11.05 0.14 9.09
CA PHE A 56 11.46 0.62 10.40
C PHE A 56 12.96 0.40 10.69
N ASN A 57 13.67 -0.38 9.88
CA ASN A 57 15.12 -0.59 9.99
C ASN A 57 15.81 -0.63 8.61
N GLU A 58 17.15 -0.62 8.60
CA GLU A 58 17.99 -0.74 7.39
C GLU A 58 18.01 -2.17 6.80
N HIS A 59 17.44 -3.15 7.52
CA HIS A 59 17.23 -4.52 7.02
C HIS A 59 15.89 -4.66 6.27
N ARG A 60 15.20 -3.55 6.00
CA ARG A 60 13.93 -3.48 5.27
C ARG A 60 12.79 -4.25 5.94
N PHE A 61 12.76 -4.28 7.27
CA PHE A 61 11.58 -4.75 7.99
C PHE A 61 10.48 -3.69 7.93
N HIS A 62 9.26 -4.12 7.63
CA HIS A 62 8.14 -3.26 7.27
C HIS A 62 7.57 -2.51 8.46
N ASN A 63 7.30 -1.22 8.29
CA ASN A 63 6.55 -0.42 9.24
C ASN A 63 5.10 -0.93 9.32
N HIS A 64 4.72 -1.50 10.47
CA HIS A 64 3.38 -2.05 10.68
C HIS A 64 2.38 -1.06 11.28
N LEU A 65 2.77 0.20 11.50
CA LEU A 65 1.97 1.15 12.26
C LEU A 65 0.60 1.41 11.62
N ASN A 66 0.57 1.74 10.33
CA ASN A 66 -0.69 1.92 9.60
C ASN A 66 -1.57 0.66 9.63
N HIS A 67 -0.99 -0.53 9.42
CA HIS A 67 -1.75 -1.78 9.48
C HIS A 67 -2.41 -1.99 10.85
N HIS A 68 -1.65 -1.79 11.92
CA HIS A 68 -2.13 -1.99 13.29
C HIS A 68 -3.21 -0.96 13.66
N LEU A 69 -3.01 0.31 13.28
CA LEU A 69 -4.00 1.36 13.50
C LEU A 69 -5.32 1.03 12.80
N LEU A 70 -5.27 0.64 11.53
CA LEU A 70 -6.47 0.39 10.74
C LEU A 70 -7.18 -0.90 11.13
N ALA A 71 -6.45 -1.96 11.46
CA ALA A 71 -7.04 -3.18 12.02
C ALA A 71 -7.71 -2.92 13.38
N ALA A 72 -7.07 -2.15 14.26
CA ALA A 72 -7.67 -1.83 15.55
C ALA A 72 -8.88 -0.91 15.39
N PHE A 73 -8.78 0.08 14.50
CA PHE A 73 -9.86 1.00 14.16
C PHE A 73 -11.09 0.25 13.65
N SER A 74 -10.92 -0.62 12.66
CA SER A 74 -12.01 -1.43 12.07
C SER A 74 -12.70 -2.34 13.09
N MET A 75 -11.95 -2.75 14.12
CA MET A 75 -12.42 -3.55 15.25
C MET A 75 -13.00 -2.72 16.41
N GLY A 76 -13.22 -1.42 16.24
CA GLY A 76 -13.88 -0.55 17.23
C GLY A 76 -12.97 -0.04 18.34
N ALA A 77 -11.66 0.09 18.10
CA ALA A 77 -10.74 0.69 19.08
C ALA A 77 -11.10 2.15 19.39
N SER A 78 -10.98 2.55 20.65
CA SER A 78 -11.19 3.94 21.08
C SER A 78 -10.03 4.87 20.65
N PRO A 79 -10.23 6.20 20.63
CA PRO A 79 -9.15 7.16 20.30
C PRO A 79 -7.91 6.95 21.17
N ALA A 80 -8.10 6.77 22.48
CA ALA A 80 -7.00 6.52 23.42
C ALA A 80 -6.26 5.20 23.15
N ARG A 81 -6.94 4.17 22.61
CA ARG A 81 -6.28 2.93 22.20
C ARG A 81 -5.45 3.14 20.94
N LEU A 82 -5.98 3.87 19.96
CA LEU A 82 -5.26 4.18 18.72
C LEU A 82 -3.99 5.00 19.01
N GLN A 83 -4.09 6.05 19.84
CA GLN A 83 -2.92 6.83 20.26
C GLN A 83 -1.88 5.95 20.97
N ARG A 84 -2.31 5.04 21.86
CA ARG A 84 -1.39 4.11 22.52
C ARG A 84 -0.68 3.18 21.53
N ILE A 85 -1.38 2.68 20.51
CA ILE A 85 -0.77 1.88 19.44
C ILE A 85 0.31 2.70 18.75
N PHE A 86 0.01 3.96 18.41
CA PHE A 86 0.97 4.87 17.79
C PHE A 86 2.21 5.09 18.68
N ASP A 87 2.01 5.42 19.95
CA ASP A 87 3.10 5.73 20.89
C ASP A 87 4.05 4.54 21.12
N ILE A 88 3.54 3.30 21.12
CA ILE A 88 4.36 2.09 21.29
C ILE A 88 5.18 1.79 20.03
N ASN A 89 4.64 2.05 18.84
CA ASN A 89 5.27 1.70 17.58
C ASN A 89 6.18 2.81 17.04
N LYS A 90 5.93 4.08 17.36
CA LYS A 90 6.72 5.22 16.87
C LYS A 90 8.22 5.13 17.18
N PRO A 91 8.69 4.71 18.38
CA PRO A 91 10.10 4.71 18.73
C PRO A 91 10.98 3.77 17.89
N ILE A 92 10.39 2.73 17.27
CA ILE A 92 11.13 1.79 16.42
C ILE A 92 11.18 2.24 14.96
N GLN A 93 10.41 3.26 14.57
CA GLN A 93 10.33 3.69 13.17
C GLN A 93 11.58 4.46 12.73
N ARG A 94 11.90 4.31 11.44
CA ARG A 94 12.84 5.21 10.76
C ARG A 94 12.11 6.45 10.28
N PRO A 95 12.78 7.61 10.27
CA PRO A 95 12.19 8.83 9.74
C PRO A 95 11.95 8.73 8.23
N ALA A 96 10.90 9.41 7.76
CA ALA A 96 10.64 9.57 6.33
C ALA A 96 11.85 10.18 5.60
N LEU A 97 12.09 9.73 4.37
CA LEU A 97 13.16 10.24 3.53
C LEU A 97 12.70 11.46 2.74
N VAL A 98 13.64 12.37 2.46
CA VAL A 98 13.41 13.49 1.53
C VAL A 98 13.55 12.97 0.10
N PRO A 99 12.63 13.33 -0.83
CA PRO A 99 12.79 12.99 -2.24
C PRO A 99 14.15 13.43 -2.81
N CYS A 100 14.73 12.61 -3.68
CA CYS A 100 15.89 13.00 -4.47
C CYS A 100 15.50 14.13 -5.43
N ASN A 101 16.04 15.34 -5.23
CA ASN A 101 15.64 16.54 -5.97
C ASN A 101 15.88 16.45 -7.49
N ASP A 102 16.93 15.75 -7.93
CA ASP A 102 17.32 15.68 -9.33
C ASP A 102 16.56 14.59 -10.12
N VAL A 103 15.64 13.87 -9.48
CA VAL A 103 14.91 12.75 -10.09
C VAL A 103 13.41 12.97 -10.01
N THR A 104 12.78 13.06 -11.18
CA THR A 104 11.31 13.01 -11.31
C THR A 104 10.91 11.71 -11.99
N ILE A 105 10.20 10.85 -11.25
CA ILE A 105 9.65 9.60 -11.77
C ILE A 105 8.38 9.89 -12.58
N THR A 106 8.30 9.30 -13.77
CA THR A 106 7.19 9.43 -14.74
C THR A 106 6.78 8.04 -15.23
N PRO A 107 5.60 7.90 -15.87
CA PRO A 107 5.17 6.62 -16.43
C PRO A 107 6.17 6.02 -17.43
N ASP A 108 6.98 6.86 -18.11
CA ASP A 108 7.95 6.41 -19.10
C ASP A 108 9.27 5.92 -18.49
N ASN A 109 9.57 6.28 -17.24
CA ASN A 109 10.88 6.04 -16.64
C ASN A 109 10.86 5.30 -15.30
N PHE A 110 9.68 5.04 -14.71
CA PHE A 110 9.58 4.50 -13.36
C PHE A 110 10.30 3.15 -13.19
N THR A 111 10.30 2.31 -14.21
CA THR A 111 10.96 1.00 -14.22
C THR A 111 12.47 1.10 -14.00
N LYS A 112 13.11 2.21 -14.39
CA LYS A 112 14.54 2.46 -14.20
C LYS A 112 14.94 2.56 -12.72
N TYR A 113 14.02 2.97 -11.85
CA TYR A 113 14.29 3.26 -10.45
C TYR A 113 13.80 2.16 -9.50
N LEU A 114 13.24 1.07 -10.04
CA LEU A 114 12.71 -0.02 -9.24
C LEU A 114 13.80 -0.70 -8.41
N SER A 115 13.37 -1.25 -7.28
CA SER A 115 14.19 -1.97 -6.30
C SER A 115 15.24 -1.14 -5.59
N ASP A 116 15.30 0.18 -5.80
CA ASP A 116 16.17 1.08 -5.04
C ASP A 116 15.35 1.90 -4.01
N GLU A 117 15.56 1.55 -2.74
CA GLU A 117 14.93 2.18 -1.57
C GLU A 117 15.14 3.68 -1.48
N SER A 118 16.25 4.21 -2.01
CA SER A 118 16.51 5.65 -1.98
C SER A 118 15.46 6.47 -2.73
N TYR A 119 14.77 5.87 -3.69
CA TYR A 119 13.71 6.51 -4.46
C TYR A 119 12.30 6.31 -3.87
N TYR A 120 12.14 5.66 -2.71
CA TYR A 120 10.83 5.52 -2.05
C TYR A 120 10.01 6.83 -2.00
N PRO A 121 10.54 7.96 -1.48
CA PRO A 121 9.78 9.20 -1.46
C PRO A 121 9.45 9.75 -2.86
N ASN A 122 10.31 9.52 -3.86
CA ASN A 122 10.06 9.89 -5.27
C ASN A 122 8.90 9.05 -5.86
N PHE A 123 8.83 7.76 -5.53
CA PHE A 123 7.72 6.89 -5.93
C PHE A 123 6.41 7.28 -5.24
N VAL A 124 6.44 7.63 -3.94
CA VAL A 124 5.24 8.15 -3.26
C VAL A 124 4.71 9.39 -3.99
N ALA A 125 5.58 10.36 -4.29
CA ALA A 125 5.20 11.56 -5.02
C ALA A 125 4.67 11.25 -6.44
N PHE A 126 5.25 10.26 -7.12
CA PHE A 126 4.79 9.79 -8.43
C PHE A 126 3.38 9.21 -8.36
N TYR A 127 3.13 8.22 -7.51
CA TYR A 127 1.82 7.60 -7.42
C TYR A 127 0.73 8.56 -6.93
N ARG A 128 1.07 9.54 -6.08
CA ARG A 128 0.15 10.63 -5.74
C ARG A 128 -0.27 11.44 -6.97
N ARG A 129 0.66 11.75 -7.87
CA ARG A 129 0.33 12.46 -9.12
C ARG A 129 -0.54 11.59 -10.03
N GLU A 130 -0.26 10.30 -10.12
CA GLU A 130 -1.04 9.40 -10.98
C GLU A 130 -2.47 9.19 -10.47
N LEU A 131 -2.65 9.03 -9.15
CA LEU A 131 -3.96 8.95 -8.52
C LEU A 131 -4.75 10.26 -8.68
N ALA A 132 -4.11 11.42 -8.47
CA ALA A 132 -4.76 12.72 -8.63
C ALA A 132 -5.22 13.03 -10.07
N LYS A 133 -4.59 12.42 -11.09
CA LYS A 133 -5.01 12.55 -12.51
C LYS A 133 -6.13 11.59 -12.91
N SER A 134 -6.52 10.66 -12.03
CA SER A 134 -7.38 9.54 -12.41
C SER A 134 -8.88 9.84 -12.40
N ASP A 135 -9.31 11.08 -12.08
CA ASP A 135 -10.73 11.48 -11.97
C ASP A 135 -11.57 10.45 -11.16
N ASP A 136 -11.13 10.15 -9.94
CA ASP A 136 -11.68 9.11 -9.03
C ASP A 136 -11.52 7.65 -9.49
N ASN A 137 -10.87 7.39 -10.63
CA ASN A 137 -10.59 6.03 -11.13
C ASN A 137 -9.27 5.46 -10.59
N TRP A 138 -9.08 5.54 -9.27
CA TRP A 138 -7.87 5.02 -8.61
C TRP A 138 -7.70 3.51 -8.81
N SER A 139 -8.79 2.76 -9.02
CA SER A 139 -8.74 1.30 -9.23
C SER A 139 -8.03 0.94 -10.54
N ALA A 140 -8.22 1.73 -11.60
CA ALA A 140 -7.48 1.56 -12.85
C ALA A 140 -5.97 1.85 -12.67
N VAL A 141 -5.62 2.87 -11.88
CA VAL A 141 -4.21 3.17 -11.54
C VAL A 141 -3.59 2.01 -10.76
N VAL A 142 -4.30 1.50 -9.75
CA VAL A 142 -3.85 0.32 -8.98
C VAL A 142 -3.67 -0.88 -9.90
N ALA A 143 -4.66 -1.19 -10.74
CA ALA A 143 -4.58 -2.33 -11.65
C ALA A 143 -3.40 -2.18 -12.61
N HIS A 144 -3.21 -1.00 -13.20
CA HIS A 144 -2.14 -0.71 -14.13
C HIS A 144 -0.75 -0.94 -13.52
N TYR A 145 -0.49 -0.42 -12.31
CA TYR A 145 0.83 -0.50 -11.70
C TYR A 145 1.06 -1.78 -10.89
N ALA A 146 0.06 -2.29 -10.15
CA ALA A 146 0.23 -3.49 -9.34
C ALA A 146 0.38 -4.76 -10.18
N PHE A 147 -0.28 -4.79 -11.35
CA PHE A 147 -0.18 -5.87 -12.32
C PHE A 147 0.68 -5.47 -13.53
N HIS A 148 1.58 -4.49 -13.38
CA HIS A 148 2.61 -4.27 -14.39
C HIS A 148 3.65 -5.40 -14.30
N PRO A 149 4.13 -5.98 -15.41
CA PRO A 149 5.05 -7.12 -15.41
C PRO A 149 6.35 -6.89 -14.61
N ASP A 150 6.90 -5.67 -14.61
CA ASP A 150 8.09 -5.36 -13.78
C ASP A 150 7.76 -5.09 -12.30
N MET A 151 6.50 -4.81 -11.95
CA MET A 151 6.06 -4.50 -10.60
C MET A 151 5.51 -5.72 -9.86
N PHE A 152 4.83 -6.61 -10.57
CA PHE A 152 4.17 -7.76 -9.99
C PHE A 152 5.11 -8.65 -9.13
N PRO A 153 6.31 -9.03 -9.58
CA PRO A 153 7.27 -9.74 -8.72
C PRO A 153 7.69 -8.95 -7.47
N LEU A 154 7.68 -7.62 -7.52
CA LEU A 154 7.99 -6.78 -6.36
C LEU A 154 6.82 -6.74 -5.36
N PHE A 155 5.58 -6.71 -5.87
CA PHE A 155 4.37 -6.84 -5.06
C PHE A 155 4.28 -8.19 -4.34
N MET A 156 4.73 -9.25 -5.00
CA MET A 156 4.81 -10.60 -4.41
C MET A 156 5.94 -10.75 -3.38
N SER A 157 6.83 -9.76 -3.27
CA SER A 157 7.98 -9.81 -2.37
C SER A 157 7.68 -9.22 -0.99
N GLY A 158 8.66 -9.27 -0.08
CA GLY A 158 8.56 -8.68 1.25
C GLY A 158 7.50 -9.32 2.13
N LEU A 159 7.31 -10.64 2.03
CA LEU A 159 6.23 -11.36 2.72
C LEU A 159 4.85 -10.75 2.41
N LEU A 160 4.63 -10.32 1.16
CA LEU A 160 3.39 -9.73 0.66
C LEU A 160 2.98 -8.41 1.34
N HIS A 161 3.87 -7.74 2.08
CA HIS A 161 3.56 -6.46 2.72
C HIS A 161 3.05 -5.38 1.76
N PRO A 162 3.54 -5.27 0.50
CA PRO A 162 2.93 -4.34 -0.45
C PRO A 162 1.45 -4.62 -0.70
N PHE A 163 1.04 -5.90 -0.79
CA PHE A 163 -0.37 -6.27 -0.89
C PHE A 163 -1.15 -6.01 0.40
N ILE A 164 -0.53 -6.22 1.57
CA ILE A 164 -1.16 -5.92 2.86
C ILE A 164 -1.45 -4.41 2.97
N GLN A 165 -0.45 -3.56 2.68
CA GLN A 165 -0.61 -2.10 2.66
C GLN A 165 -1.65 -1.67 1.62
N LEU A 166 -1.60 -2.26 0.42
CA LEU A 166 -2.57 -1.97 -0.64
C LEU A 166 -3.99 -2.34 -0.19
N GLY A 167 -4.17 -3.51 0.42
CA GLY A 167 -5.45 -3.98 0.96
C GLY A 167 -6.08 -2.96 1.90
N TYR A 168 -5.32 -2.40 2.85
CA TYR A 168 -5.78 -1.30 3.70
C TYR A 168 -6.12 -0.03 2.91
N GLY A 169 -5.30 0.33 1.92
CA GLY A 169 -5.60 1.46 1.03
C GLY A 169 -6.92 1.30 0.30
N LEU A 170 -7.23 0.10 -0.18
CA LEU A 170 -8.49 -0.23 -0.87
C LEU A 170 -9.67 -0.31 0.11
N GLU A 171 -9.48 -0.95 1.27
CA GLU A 171 -10.50 -1.08 2.30
C GLU A 171 -10.93 0.28 2.84
N PHE A 172 -10.02 1.23 3.00
CA PHE A 172 -10.35 2.57 3.48
C PHE A 172 -10.45 3.62 2.37
N LYS A 173 -10.40 3.20 1.09
CA LYS A 173 -10.35 4.07 -0.10
C LYS A 173 -9.40 5.28 0.10
N SER A 174 -8.23 4.99 0.65
CA SER A 174 -7.24 5.99 1.03
C SER A 174 -6.16 6.08 -0.04
N GLU A 175 -6.26 7.06 -0.93
CA GLU A 175 -5.24 7.30 -1.97
C GLU A 175 -3.84 7.50 -1.38
N ALA A 176 -3.77 8.04 -0.17
CA ALA A 176 -2.53 8.18 0.57
C ALA A 176 -1.85 6.85 0.83
N ILE A 177 -2.62 5.91 1.35
CA ILE A 177 -2.13 4.57 1.69
C ILE A 177 -1.88 3.78 0.40
N ILE A 178 -2.75 3.90 -0.60
CA ILE A 178 -2.55 3.30 -1.93
C ILE A 178 -1.21 3.77 -2.54
N ALA A 179 -0.92 5.08 -2.53
CA ALA A 179 0.35 5.60 -3.03
C ALA A 179 1.55 5.03 -2.27
N THR A 180 1.47 4.95 -0.94
CA THR A 180 2.56 4.33 -0.15
C THR A 180 2.71 2.84 -0.40
N ALA A 181 1.62 2.11 -0.70
CA ALA A 181 1.66 0.68 -1.01
C ALA A 181 2.33 0.42 -2.36
N LEU A 182 1.96 1.19 -3.39
CA LEU A 182 2.59 1.12 -4.70
C LEU A 182 4.08 1.49 -4.60
N ALA A 183 4.40 2.57 -3.89
CA ALA A 183 5.79 2.96 -3.64
C ALA A 183 6.57 1.92 -2.83
N GLN A 184 5.92 1.28 -1.85
CA GLN A 184 6.52 0.18 -1.08
C GLN A 184 6.91 -0.95 -2.02
N ALA A 185 6.01 -1.41 -2.90
CA ALA A 185 6.33 -2.41 -3.91
C ALA A 185 7.51 -1.97 -4.78
N SER A 186 7.51 -0.73 -5.29
CA SER A 186 8.55 -0.23 -6.19
C SER A 186 9.96 -0.32 -5.63
N VAL A 187 10.13 -0.31 -4.31
CA VAL A 187 11.45 -0.40 -3.66
C VAL A 187 11.79 -1.77 -3.08
N HIS A 188 10.91 -2.76 -3.25
CA HIS A 188 11.23 -4.14 -2.93
C HIS A 188 12.20 -4.74 -3.94
N GLN A 189 12.92 -5.77 -3.50
CA GLN A 189 13.69 -6.64 -4.39
C GLN A 189 12.77 -7.74 -4.91
N PRO A 190 12.93 -8.21 -6.16
CA PRO A 190 12.11 -9.28 -6.74
C PRO A 190 12.52 -10.66 -6.19
N GLN A 191 12.20 -10.93 -4.92
CA GLN A 191 12.59 -12.15 -4.20
C GLN A 191 12.08 -13.42 -4.88
N PHE A 192 10.95 -13.31 -5.58
CA PHE A 192 10.28 -14.40 -6.28
C PHE A 192 10.31 -14.24 -7.81
N ALA A 193 11.27 -13.50 -8.36
CA ALA A 193 11.39 -13.30 -9.81
C ALA A 193 11.41 -14.59 -10.61
N ARG A 194 11.90 -15.71 -10.06
CA ARG A 194 11.89 -17.01 -10.77
C ARG A 194 10.50 -17.61 -10.97
N ILE A 195 9.53 -17.18 -10.18
CA ILE A 195 8.14 -17.68 -10.22
C ILE A 195 7.25 -16.65 -10.91
N PHE A 196 7.56 -15.37 -10.75
CA PHE A 196 6.76 -14.25 -11.23
C PHE A 196 7.58 -13.32 -12.15
N ASP A 197 8.41 -13.87 -13.03
CA ASP A 197 9.08 -13.05 -14.04
C ASP A 197 8.08 -12.49 -15.06
N ARG A 198 8.57 -11.49 -15.80
CA ARG A 198 7.82 -10.84 -16.88
C ARG A 198 7.31 -11.84 -17.91
N ASP A 199 8.14 -12.78 -18.33
CA ASP A 199 7.77 -13.75 -19.37
C ASP A 199 6.60 -14.64 -18.90
N THR A 200 6.69 -15.18 -17.68
CA THR A 200 5.61 -15.95 -17.04
C THR A 200 4.34 -15.11 -16.89
N PHE A 201 4.48 -13.84 -16.49
CA PHE A 201 3.35 -12.92 -16.34
C PHE A 201 2.65 -12.68 -17.69
N ASP A 202 3.43 -12.34 -18.72
CA ASP A 202 2.93 -12.05 -20.06
C ASP A 202 2.27 -13.29 -20.70
N ASP A 203 2.85 -14.48 -20.52
CA ASP A 203 2.28 -15.76 -20.95
C ASP A 203 0.91 -16.04 -20.30
N ILE A 204 0.80 -15.83 -18.98
CA ILE A 204 -0.47 -15.98 -18.25
C ILE A 204 -1.50 -14.97 -18.75
N CYS A 205 -1.12 -13.71 -18.91
CA CYS A 205 -2.04 -12.68 -19.40
C CYS A 205 -2.54 -13.00 -20.82
N ALA A 206 -1.66 -13.42 -21.72
CA ALA A 206 -2.03 -13.82 -23.08
C ALA A 206 -3.00 -15.01 -23.09
N ALA A 207 -2.74 -16.04 -22.28
CA ALA A 207 -3.60 -17.22 -22.19
C ALA A 207 -5.03 -16.93 -21.68
N ASN A 208 -5.21 -15.81 -20.96
CA ASN A 208 -6.50 -15.40 -20.40
C ASN A 208 -7.21 -14.30 -21.23
N GLN A 209 -6.61 -13.79 -22.31
CA GLN A 209 -7.28 -12.82 -23.20
C GLN A 209 -8.36 -13.45 -24.10
N ASP A 210 -8.33 -14.77 -24.28
CA ASP A 210 -9.30 -15.53 -25.08
C ASP A 210 -10.56 -15.94 -24.29
N GLU A 211 -10.59 -15.74 -22.96
CA GLU A 211 -11.82 -15.91 -22.16
C GLU A 211 -12.71 -14.66 -22.32
N ASP A 212 -13.97 -14.86 -22.72
CA ASP A 212 -14.92 -13.78 -23.01
C ASP A 212 -14.92 -12.71 -21.90
N SER A 213 -14.62 -11.46 -22.26
CA SER A 213 -14.58 -10.29 -21.37
C SER A 213 -15.90 -9.99 -20.63
N SER A 214 -16.97 -10.71 -20.98
CA SER A 214 -18.25 -10.73 -20.27
C SER A 214 -18.25 -11.60 -19.01
N SER A 215 -17.22 -12.44 -18.81
CA SER A 215 -17.12 -13.31 -17.64
C SER A 215 -16.75 -12.49 -16.41
N ILE A 216 -17.68 -12.44 -15.44
CA ILE A 216 -17.36 -12.01 -14.08
C ILE A 216 -16.22 -12.92 -13.64
N GLY A 217 -15.05 -12.34 -13.37
CA GLY A 217 -13.85 -13.07 -12.96
C GLY A 217 -14.17 -14.12 -11.89
N LEU A 218 -13.37 -15.19 -11.86
CA LEU A 218 -13.66 -16.35 -11.01
C LEU A 218 -13.86 -15.92 -9.54
N PRO A 219 -14.92 -16.39 -8.86
CA PRO A 219 -15.07 -16.14 -7.44
C PRO A 219 -13.87 -16.72 -6.68
N LEU A 220 -13.52 -16.13 -5.54
CA LEU A 220 -12.36 -16.55 -4.74
C LEU A 220 -12.33 -18.07 -4.48
N LEU A 221 -13.49 -18.68 -4.24
CA LEU A 221 -13.62 -20.14 -4.06
C LEU A 221 -13.23 -20.93 -5.32
N ALA A 222 -13.59 -20.45 -6.52
CA ALA A 222 -13.20 -21.08 -7.77
C ALA A 222 -11.69 -20.92 -8.04
N ILE A 223 -11.10 -19.78 -7.69
CA ILE A 223 -9.63 -19.58 -7.75
C ILE A 223 -8.94 -20.55 -6.78
N LEU A 224 -9.43 -20.66 -5.54
CA LEU A 224 -8.89 -21.58 -4.54
C LEU A 224 -9.00 -23.04 -4.98
N ASP A 225 -10.11 -23.43 -5.61
CA ASP A 225 -10.27 -24.78 -6.15
C ASP A 225 -9.34 -25.03 -7.35
N LYS A 226 -9.10 -24.03 -8.21
CA LYS A 226 -8.07 -24.15 -9.25
C LYS A 226 -6.68 -24.36 -8.64
N LEU A 227 -6.30 -23.56 -7.64
CA LEU A 227 -5.01 -23.69 -6.94
C LEU A 227 -4.85 -25.06 -6.25
N ARG A 228 -5.90 -25.58 -5.59
CA ARG A 228 -5.89 -26.91 -4.95
C ARG A 228 -5.72 -28.06 -5.95
N ASN A 229 -6.20 -27.85 -7.17
CA ASN A 229 -6.13 -28.86 -8.23
C ASN A 229 -4.88 -28.71 -9.09
N ASP A 230 -4.15 -27.61 -8.96
CA ASP A 230 -2.89 -27.35 -9.67
C ASP A 230 -1.86 -28.45 -9.36
N PRO A 231 -1.30 -29.12 -10.37
CA PRO A 231 -0.22 -30.10 -10.18
C PRO A 231 1.00 -29.54 -9.43
N LEU A 232 1.27 -28.24 -9.55
CA LEU A 232 2.39 -27.56 -8.89
C LEU A 232 2.16 -27.34 -7.39
N SER A 233 0.91 -27.36 -6.90
CA SER A 233 0.61 -27.18 -5.47
C SER A 233 0.64 -28.49 -4.67
N LYS A 234 0.83 -29.63 -5.35
CA LYS A 234 0.81 -30.97 -4.75
C LYS A 234 2.21 -31.55 -4.50
N ASN A 235 3.27 -30.79 -4.82
CA ASN A 235 4.68 -31.13 -4.55
C ASN A 235 5.32 -30.11 -3.62
#